data_AF-A0AAV5SKE0-F1
#
_entry.id   AF-A0AAV5SKE0-F1
#
_cell.length_a   1.000
_cell.length_b   1.000
_cell.length_c   1.000
_cell.angle_alpha   90.00
_cell.angle_beta   90.00
_cell.angle_gamma   90.00
#
_symmetry.space_group_name_H-M   'P 1'
#
loop_
_entity.id
_entity.type
_entity.pdbx_description
1 polymer ?
#
loop_
_entity_poly.entity_id
_entity_poly.type
_entity_poly.pdbx_seq_one_letter_code
_entity_poly.pdbx_strand_id
1 'polypeptide(L)'
;ISGFLIAGILSRNPSLSDFYSRRFIRIVPPYAGMILAALSCAALIFAPTDFDEVAVSTKWCLFFARNLQQVSEAKDYWAQASEYSLLLHTWSLGVEIQFYLVAPLLHFSISSMPGSWTKTLVILILLAASLGLHSTSDATNQFYSLPCRIWQFLLGFLAA
;
A
#
# COMPACT_ATOMS: atom_id res chain seq x y z
N ILE A 1 5.76 7.31 1.54
CA ILE A 1 6.14 7.35 0.10
C ILE A 1 5.44 8.54 -0.54
N SER A 2 6.14 9.39 -1.28
CA SER A 2 5.57 10.66 -1.75
C SER A 2 4.95 10.53 -3.14
N GLY A 3 3.67 10.86 -3.28
CA GLY A 3 2.98 10.93 -4.57
C GLY A 3 3.65 11.90 -5.55
N PHE A 4 4.37 12.91 -5.05
CA PHE A 4 5.16 13.85 -5.84
C PHE A 4 6.19 13.16 -6.74
N LEU A 5 6.94 12.22 -6.16
CA LEU A 5 7.97 11.48 -6.91
C LEU A 5 7.33 10.64 -8.02
N ILE A 6 6.18 10.03 -7.74
CA ILE A 6 5.49 9.13 -8.67
C ILE A 6 4.89 9.91 -9.82
N ALA A 7 4.23 11.03 -9.53
CA ALA A 7 3.77 11.98 -10.53
C ALA A 7 4.94 12.47 -11.41
N GLY A 8 6.06 12.88 -10.80
CA GLY A 8 7.25 13.34 -11.53
C GLY A 8 7.87 12.25 -12.42
N ILE A 9 7.92 11.00 -11.98
CA ILE A 9 8.40 9.88 -12.81
C ILE A 9 7.48 9.66 -14.01
N LEU A 10 6.17 9.65 -13.80
CA LEU A 10 5.18 9.42 -14.87
C LEU A 10 5.15 10.57 -15.89
N SER A 11 5.32 11.82 -15.44
CA SER A 11 5.45 12.97 -16.32
C SER A 11 6.70 12.93 -17.20
N ARG A 12 7.82 12.37 -16.70
CA ARG A 12 9.09 12.28 -17.42
C ARG A 12 9.18 11.09 -18.36
N ASN A 13 8.63 9.95 -17.95
CA ASN A 13 8.59 8.73 -18.77
C ASN A 13 7.22 8.06 -18.64
N PRO A 14 6.34 8.20 -19.65
CA PRO A 14 4.99 7.64 -19.62
C PRO A 14 4.95 6.12 -19.89
N SER A 15 6.08 5.45 -20.12
CA SER A 15 6.12 4.00 -20.35
C SER A 15 5.69 3.23 -19.09
N LEU A 16 4.48 2.66 -19.13
CA LEU A 16 3.96 1.78 -18.08
C LEU A 16 4.85 0.56 -17.85
N SER A 17 5.38 -0.02 -18.93
CA SER A 17 6.27 -1.19 -18.86
C SER A 17 7.52 -0.87 -18.05
N ASP A 18 8.17 0.26 -18.33
CA ASP A 18 9.36 0.72 -17.59
C ASP A 18 9.00 1.01 -16.13
N PHE A 19 7.85 1.66 -15.90
CA PHE A 19 7.37 2.02 -14.58
C PHE A 19 7.20 0.79 -13.69
N TYR A 20 6.49 -0.23 -14.17
CA TYR A 20 6.22 -1.46 -13.41
C TYR A 20 7.46 -2.34 -13.28
N SER A 21 8.25 -2.52 -14.36
CA SER A 21 9.43 -3.38 -14.34
C SER A 21 10.48 -2.90 -13.32
N ARG A 22 10.76 -1.60 -13.27
CA ARG A 22 11.71 -1.02 -12.30
C ARG A 22 11.26 -1.22 -10.86
N ARG A 23 9.95 -1.11 -10.60
CA ARG A 23 9.37 -1.29 -9.26
C ARG A 23 9.35 -2.76 -8.86
N PHE A 24 9.02 -3.65 -9.79
CA PHE A 24 9.04 -5.09 -9.56
C PHE A 24 10.45 -5.55 -9.14
N ILE A 25 11.49 -5.20 -9.92
CA ILE A 25 12.89 -5.55 -9.63
C ILE A 25 13.37 -4.94 -8.31
N ARG A 26 12.88 -3.74 -7.96
CA ARG A 26 13.26 -3.07 -6.72
C ARG A 26 12.59 -3.66 -5.47
N ILE A 27 11.35 -4.14 -5.58
CA ILE A 27 10.52 -4.49 -4.41
C ILE A 27 10.46 -5.99 -4.19
N VAL A 28 10.23 -6.77 -5.25
CA VAL A 28 9.91 -8.20 -5.12
C VAL A 28 11.09 -9.02 -4.60
N PRO A 29 12.32 -8.90 -5.13
CA PRO A 29 13.44 -9.70 -4.64
C PRO A 29 13.79 -9.44 -3.16
N PRO A 30 13.92 -8.18 -2.69
CA PRO A 30 14.17 -7.92 -1.27
C PRO A 30 13.03 -8.40 -0.38
N TYR A 31 11.78 -8.25 -0.83
CA TYR A 31 10.63 -8.69 -0.07
C TYR A 31 10.55 -10.21 0.07
N ALA A 32 10.79 -10.95 -1.01
CA ALA A 32 10.87 -12.40 -0.96
C ALA A 32 12.00 -12.86 -0.04
N GLY A 33 13.18 -12.24 -0.13
CA GLY A 33 14.30 -12.51 0.78
C GLY A 33 13.96 -12.26 2.25
N MET A 34 13.26 -11.17 2.53
CA MET A 34 12.77 -10.85 3.88
C MET A 34 11.78 -11.89 4.40
N ILE A 35 10.83 -12.35 3.57
CA ILE A 35 9.87 -13.40 3.96
C ILE A 35 10.61 -14.69 4.29
N LEU A 36 11.56 -15.11 3.44
CA LEU A 36 12.35 -16.32 3.67
C LEU A 36 13.18 -16.23 4.95
N ALA A 37 13.82 -15.09 5.20
CA ALA A 37 14.56 -14.85 6.43
C ALA A 37 13.65 -14.90 7.67
N ALA A 38 12.48 -14.24 7.62
CA ALA A 38 11.51 -14.25 8.71
C ALA A 38 11.00 -15.67 9.01
N LEU A 39 10.68 -16.46 7.97
CA LEU A 39 10.26 -17.85 8.11
C LEU A 39 11.38 -18.73 8.69
N SER A 40 12.62 -18.50 8.29
CA SER A 40 13.79 -19.21 8.83
C SER A 40 13.97 -18.91 10.32
N CYS A 41 13.79 -17.66 10.74
CA CYS A 41 13.81 -17.29 12.15
C CYS A 41 12.63 -17.90 12.92
N ALA A 42 11.43 -17.90 12.32
CA ALA A 42 10.25 -18.50 12.94
C ALA A 42 10.44 -20.01 13.18
N ALA A 43 11.04 -20.73 12.23
CA ALA A 43 11.41 -22.14 12.35
C ALA A 43 12.30 -22.46 13.56
N LEU A 44 13.08 -21.49 14.04
CA LEU A 44 14.01 -21.65 15.15
C LEU A 44 13.45 -21.18 16.50
N ILE A 45 12.48 -20.26 16.49
CA ILE A 45 12.04 -19.53 17.70
C ILE A 45 10.62 -19.92 18.12
N PHE A 46 9.71 -20.13 17.16
CA PHE A 46 8.28 -20.27 17.44
C PHE A 46 7.91 -21.71 17.79
N ALA A 47 6.88 -21.89 18.63
CA ALA A 47 6.35 -23.21 18.93
C ALA A 47 5.55 -23.75 17.73
N PRO A 48 5.44 -25.08 17.56
CA PRO A 48 4.66 -25.68 16.47
C PRO A 48 3.20 -25.19 16.39
N THR A 49 2.60 -24.81 17.53
CA THR A 49 1.24 -24.29 17.63
C THR A 49 1.04 -22.93 16.98
N ASP A 50 2.11 -22.15 16.82
CA ASP A 50 2.05 -20.78 16.29
C ASP A 50 2.18 -20.74 14.75
N PHE A 51 2.54 -21.88 14.13
CA PHE A 51 2.79 -21.96 12.69
C PHE A 51 1.54 -21.77 11.85
N ASP A 52 0.35 -22.02 12.39
CA ASP A 52 -0.91 -21.79 11.67
C ASP A 52 -1.09 -20.31 11.31
N GLU A 53 -0.85 -19.39 12.26
CA GLU A 53 -0.93 -17.95 11.99
C GLU A 53 0.19 -17.50 11.05
N VAL A 54 1.40 -18.03 11.22
CA VAL A 54 2.55 -17.73 10.34
C VAL A 54 2.26 -18.16 8.91
N ALA A 55 1.70 -19.36 8.71
CA ALA A 55 1.37 -19.89 7.40
C ALA A 55 0.28 -19.07 6.71
N VAL A 56 -0.79 -18.70 7.43
CA VAL A 56 -1.85 -17.83 6.88
C VAL A 56 -1.27 -16.47 6.52
N SER A 57 -0.54 -15.82 7.44
CA SER A 57 0.05 -14.49 7.21
C SER A 57 1.01 -14.50 6.02
N THR A 58 1.81 -15.56 5.87
CA THR A 58 2.75 -15.72 4.75
C THR A 58 2.02 -15.78 3.42
N LYS A 59 0.91 -16.52 3.32
CA LYS A 59 0.10 -16.59 2.09
C LYS A 59 -0.36 -15.20 1.65
N TRP A 60 -0.90 -14.40 2.58
CA TRP A 60 -1.30 -13.03 2.29
C TRP A 60 -0.11 -12.13 1.93
N CYS A 61 1.03 -12.31 2.59
CA CYS A 61 2.26 -11.59 2.26
C CYS A 61 2.75 -11.88 0.85
N LEU A 62 2.72 -13.13 0.36
CA LEU A 62 3.15 -13.48 -1.00
C LEU A 62 2.40 -12.70 -2.09
N PHE A 63 1.14 -12.37 -1.85
CA PHE A 63 0.31 -11.57 -2.76
C PHE A 63 0.31 -10.07 -2.43
N PHE A 64 1.19 -9.60 -1.54
CA PHE A 64 1.21 -8.22 -1.04
C PHE A 64 -0.15 -7.76 -0.49
N ALA A 65 -0.91 -8.69 0.07
CA ALA A 65 -2.28 -8.50 0.52
C ALA A 65 -2.40 -8.58 2.04
N ARG A 66 -1.29 -8.47 2.77
CA ARG A 66 -1.28 -8.49 4.23
C ARG A 66 -2.16 -7.38 4.82
N ASN A 67 -2.25 -6.21 4.21
CA ASN A 67 -3.18 -5.17 4.68
C ASN A 67 -4.66 -5.59 4.55
N LEU A 68 -5.02 -6.35 3.51
CA LEU A 68 -6.39 -6.83 3.30
C LEU A 68 -6.78 -7.88 4.34
N GLN A 69 -5.83 -8.74 4.72
CA GLN A 69 -6.04 -9.69 5.80
C GLN A 69 -6.42 -8.98 7.10
N GLN A 70 -5.71 -7.91 7.47
CA GLN A 70 -5.98 -7.18 8.70
C GLN A 70 -7.35 -6.52 8.70
N VAL A 71 -7.76 -5.98 7.54
CA VAL A 71 -9.12 -5.47 7.36
C VAL A 71 -10.15 -6.59 7.51
N SER A 72 -9.92 -7.75 6.89
CA SER A 72 -10.86 -8.88 6.94
C SER A 72 -10.99 -9.51 8.33
N GLU A 73 -9.90 -9.50 9.11
CA GLU A 73 -9.85 -10.05 10.46
C GLU A 73 -10.20 -9.00 11.54
N ALA A 74 -10.51 -7.76 11.14
CA ALA A 74 -10.75 -6.63 12.04
C ALA A 74 -9.65 -6.48 13.12
N LYS A 75 -8.39 -6.74 12.75
CA LYS A 75 -7.25 -6.71 13.67
C LYS A 75 -6.70 -5.30 13.75
N ASP A 76 -6.77 -4.70 14.94
CA ASP A 76 -6.21 -3.38 15.18
C ASP A 76 -4.68 -3.42 15.28
N TYR A 77 -4.03 -2.53 14.54
CA TYR A 77 -2.56 -2.43 14.52
C TYR A 77 -1.96 -2.20 15.91
N TRP A 78 -2.67 -1.44 16.75
CA TRP A 78 -2.24 -1.05 18.08
C TRP A 78 -2.66 -2.02 19.19
N ALA A 79 -3.30 -3.13 18.84
CA ALA A 79 -3.61 -4.18 19.82
C ALA A 79 -2.32 -4.86 20.29
N GLN A 80 -2.25 -5.24 21.57
CA GLN A 80 -1.09 -5.94 22.14
C GLN A 80 -0.77 -7.25 21.41
N ALA A 81 -1.79 -7.94 20.87
CA ALA A 81 -1.61 -9.15 20.06
C ALA A 81 -0.83 -8.90 18.75
N SER A 82 -0.83 -7.67 18.23
CA SER A 82 -0.14 -7.29 17.00
C SER A 82 1.38 -7.32 17.14
N GLU A 83 1.92 -7.21 18.36
CA GLU A 83 3.37 -7.28 18.63
C GLU A 83 3.96 -8.67 18.32
N TYR A 84 3.14 -9.72 18.42
CA TYR A 84 3.56 -11.10 18.16
C TYR A 84 3.45 -11.50 16.68
N SER A 85 2.90 -10.61 15.85
CA SER A 85 2.64 -10.93 14.45
C SER A 85 3.88 -10.71 13.58
N LEU A 86 4.59 -11.81 13.31
CA LEU A 86 5.87 -11.86 12.60
C LEU A 86 5.94 -10.98 11.33
N LEU A 87 4.92 -11.06 10.48
CA LEU A 87 4.90 -10.41 9.16
C LEU A 87 3.98 -9.18 9.11
N LEU A 88 3.50 -8.69 10.25
CA LEU A 88 2.54 -7.59 10.28
C LEU A 88 3.06 -6.34 9.57
N HIS A 89 4.30 -5.94 9.84
CA HIS A 89 4.97 -4.75 9.28
C HIS A 89 4.90 -4.64 7.74
N THR A 90 4.70 -5.75 7.03
CA THR A 90 4.55 -5.79 5.56
C THR A 90 3.23 -5.20 5.05
N TRP A 91 2.26 -4.91 5.93
CA TRP A 91 0.97 -4.33 5.55
C TRP A 91 1.14 -3.02 4.76
N SER A 92 2.10 -2.18 5.15
CA SER A 92 2.33 -0.87 4.52
C SER A 92 2.82 -1.00 3.08
N LEU A 93 3.61 -2.04 2.81
CA LEU A 93 4.08 -2.37 1.46
C LEU A 93 2.95 -2.87 0.56
N GLY A 94 1.98 -3.59 1.13
CA GLY A 94 0.77 -3.99 0.40
C GLY A 94 -0.04 -2.78 -0.10
N VAL A 95 -0.25 -1.79 0.78
CA VAL A 95 -0.90 -0.53 0.40
C VAL A 95 -0.09 0.22 -0.67
N GLU A 96 1.24 0.23 -0.54
CA GLU A 96 2.13 0.88 -1.51
C GLU A 96 2.05 0.24 -2.90
N ILE A 97 1.99 -1.09 -3.00
CA ILE A 97 1.85 -1.78 -4.29
C ILE A 97 0.48 -1.55 -4.90
N GLN A 98 -0.59 -1.57 -4.09
CA GLN A 98 -1.93 -1.20 -4.55
C GLN A 98 -1.92 0.22 -5.13
N PHE A 99 -1.22 1.15 -4.46
CA PHE A 99 -1.03 2.50 -4.98
C PHE A 99 -0.24 2.52 -6.29
N TYR A 100 0.85 1.76 -6.42
CA TYR A 100 1.61 1.69 -7.67
C TYR A 100 0.80 1.17 -8.86
N LEU A 101 -0.15 0.27 -8.62
CA LEU A 101 -1.06 -0.20 -9.66
C LEU A 101 -2.02 0.92 -10.10
N VAL A 102 -2.56 1.70 -9.16
CA VAL A 102 -3.56 2.75 -9.43
C VAL A 102 -2.94 4.07 -9.90
N ALA A 103 -1.73 4.41 -9.46
CA ALA A 103 -1.12 5.72 -9.67
C ALA A 103 -0.95 6.12 -11.15
N PRO A 104 -0.53 5.23 -12.07
CA PRO A 104 -0.44 5.59 -13.49
C PRO A 104 -1.81 5.87 -14.12
N LEU A 105 -2.83 5.07 -13.78
CA LEU A 105 -4.20 5.29 -14.25
C LEU A 105 -4.72 6.63 -13.76
N LEU A 106 -4.51 6.94 -12.48
CA LEU A 106 -4.88 8.21 -11.88
C LEU A 106 -4.16 9.39 -12.55
N HIS A 107 -2.84 9.28 -12.72
CA HIS A 107 -2.02 10.30 -13.35
C HIS A 107 -2.48 10.58 -14.78
N PHE A 108 -2.62 9.54 -15.63
CA PHE A 108 -2.99 9.73 -17.01
C PHE A 108 -4.41 10.26 -17.17
N SER A 109 -5.36 9.79 -16.35
CA SER A 109 -6.73 10.30 -16.32
C SER A 109 -6.76 11.79 -16.01
N ILE A 110 -6.05 12.24 -14.96
CA ILE A 110 -5.98 13.67 -14.60
C ILE A 110 -5.22 14.46 -15.66
N SER A 111 -4.11 13.93 -16.18
CA SER A 111 -3.28 14.65 -17.15
C SER A 111 -4.01 14.93 -18.47
N SER A 112 -4.93 14.04 -18.88
CA SER A 112 -5.76 14.17 -20.08
C SER A 112 -6.90 15.20 -19.95
N MET A 113 -7.20 15.69 -18.74
CA MET A 113 -8.28 16.66 -18.55
C MET A 113 -7.90 18.06 -19.08
N PRO A 114 -8.86 18.81 -19.65
CA PRO A 114 -8.61 20.16 -20.12
C PRO A 114 -8.52 21.15 -18.95
N GLY A 115 -7.53 22.05 -19.02
CA GLY A 115 -7.37 23.15 -18.06
C GLY A 115 -6.77 22.73 -16.71
N SER A 116 -5.91 23.58 -16.15
CA SER A 116 -5.29 23.34 -14.84
C SER A 116 -6.30 23.34 -13.70
N TRP A 117 -7.34 24.18 -13.78
CA TRP A 117 -8.39 24.27 -12.76
C TRP A 117 -9.19 22.97 -12.61
N THR A 118 -9.56 22.31 -13.71
CA THR A 118 -10.28 21.03 -13.70
C THR A 118 -9.47 19.95 -12.98
N LYS A 119 -8.16 19.90 -13.25
CA LYS A 119 -7.23 18.95 -12.62
C LYS A 119 -7.17 19.17 -11.11
N THR A 120 -6.98 20.42 -10.69
CA THR A 120 -6.95 20.78 -9.26
C THR A 120 -8.27 20.43 -8.57
N LEU A 121 -9.41 20.75 -9.18
CA LEU A 121 -10.73 20.41 -8.63
C LEU A 121 -10.92 18.91 -8.45
N VAL A 122 -10.57 18.09 -9.46
CA VAL A 122 -10.68 16.63 -9.35
C VAL A 122 -9.78 16.09 -8.24
N ILE A 123 -8.55 16.58 -8.12
CA ILE A 123 -7.66 16.14 -7.04
C ILE A 123 -8.22 16.54 -5.66
N LEU A 124 -8.77 17.75 -5.53
CA LEU A 124 -9.41 18.20 -4.28
C LEU A 124 -10.64 17.37 -3.93
N ILE A 125 -11.47 16.99 -4.91
CA ILE A 125 -12.63 16.11 -4.70
C ILE A 125 -12.17 14.73 -4.22
N LEU A 126 -11.17 14.13 -4.86
CA LEU A 126 -10.63 12.83 -4.45
C LEU A 126 -9.99 12.88 -3.07
N LEU A 127 -9.32 13.99 -2.75
CA LEU A 127 -8.73 14.22 -1.44
C LEU A 127 -9.82 14.33 -0.36
N ALA A 128 -10.87 15.13 -0.60
CA ALA A 128 -12.00 15.26 0.31
C ALA A 128 -12.76 13.94 0.49
N ALA A 129 -12.97 13.18 -0.59
CA ALA A 129 -13.61 11.85 -0.52
C ALA A 129 -12.78 10.88 0.32
N SER A 130 -11.45 10.85 0.11
CA SER A 130 -10.54 9.99 0.88
C SER A 130 -10.48 10.38 2.36
N LEU A 131 -10.46 11.69 2.68
CA LEU A 131 -10.54 12.16 4.06
C LEU A 131 -11.89 11.84 4.70
N GLY A 132 -12.99 11.98 3.96
CA GLY A 132 -14.32 11.58 4.43
C GLY A 132 -14.35 10.11 4.81
N LEU A 133 -13.87 9.23 3.92
CA LEU A 133 -13.73 7.79 4.21
C LEU A 133 -12.85 7.54 5.44
N HIS A 134 -11.72 8.24 5.55
CA HIS A 134 -10.81 8.11 6.68
C HIS A 134 -11.47 8.50 8.02
N SER A 135 -12.33 9.52 8.03
CA SER A 135 -13.01 9.99 9.23
C SER A 135 -14.23 9.16 9.62
N THR A 136 -14.89 8.49 8.67
CA THR A 136 -16.09 7.69 8.93
C THR A 136 -15.82 6.20 9.09
N SER A 137 -14.61 5.74 8.76
CA SER A 137 -14.25 4.31 8.83
C SER A 137 -13.74 3.91 10.21
N ASP A 138 -13.90 2.63 10.53
CA ASP A 138 -13.32 2.03 11.74
C ASP A 138 -11.79 2.09 11.74
N ALA A 139 -11.18 2.01 12.93
CA ALA A 139 -9.74 2.13 13.14
C ALA A 139 -8.91 1.22 12.23
N THR A 140 -9.37 -0.02 12.03
CA THR A 140 -8.73 -0.99 11.12
C THR A 140 -8.72 -0.48 9.67
N ASN A 141 -9.86 -0.03 9.14
CA ASN A 141 -9.96 0.45 7.76
C ASN A 141 -9.20 1.76 7.55
N GLN A 142 -9.27 2.66 8.53
CA GLN A 142 -8.51 3.90 8.55
C GLN A 142 -6.99 3.64 8.41
N PHE A 143 -6.50 2.56 9.05
CA PHE A 143 -5.09 2.24 9.08
C PHE A 143 -4.60 1.34 7.93
N TYR A 144 -5.38 0.38 7.44
CA TYR A 144 -4.91 -0.61 6.47
C TYR A 144 -5.44 -0.42 5.05
N SER A 145 -6.56 0.29 4.87
CA SER A 145 -7.18 0.42 3.56
C SER A 145 -6.49 1.51 2.70
N LEU A 146 -6.30 1.22 1.41
CA LEU A 146 -5.81 2.21 0.45
C LEU A 146 -6.77 3.42 0.31
N PRO A 147 -8.11 3.24 0.19
CA PRO A 147 -9.03 4.38 0.00
C PRO A 147 -8.96 5.42 1.12
N CYS A 148 -8.80 5.00 2.38
CA CYS A 148 -8.65 5.91 3.52
C CYS A 148 -7.28 6.59 3.59
N ARG A 149 -6.32 6.19 2.75
CA ARG A 149 -4.94 6.69 2.76
C ARG A 149 -4.54 7.39 1.47
N ILE A 150 -5.35 7.31 0.42
CA ILE A 150 -5.01 7.87 -0.88
C ILE A 150 -4.80 9.39 -0.83
N TRP A 151 -5.45 10.09 0.12
CA TRP A 151 -5.21 11.52 0.39
C TRP A 151 -3.73 11.86 0.62
N GLN A 152 -2.94 10.98 1.26
CA GLN A 152 -1.51 11.19 1.51
C GLN A 152 -0.72 11.28 0.21
N PHE A 153 -1.11 10.46 -0.77
CA PHE A 153 -0.48 10.43 -2.08
C PHE A 153 -0.98 11.58 -2.96
N LEU A 154 -2.27 11.92 -2.89
CA LEU A 154 -2.88 13.02 -3.64
C LEU A 154 -2.28 14.38 -3.27
N LEU A 155 -1.95 14.62 -2.00
CA LEU A 155 -1.19 15.80 -1.58
C LEU A 155 0.15 15.93 -2.31
N GLY A 156 0.84 14.81 -2.53
CA GLY A 156 2.07 14.78 -3.32
C GLY A 156 1.84 15.10 -4.80
N PHE A 157 0.71 14.66 -5.37
CA PHE A 157 0.34 14.99 -6.75
C PHE A 157 0.02 16.48 -6.94
N LEU A 158 -0.61 17.14 -5.95
CA LEU A 158 -0.86 18.59 -6.00
C LEU A 158 0.43 19.42 -5.97
N ALA A 159 1.46 18.90 -5.30
CA ALA A 159 2.74 19.58 -5.18
C ALA A 159 3.66 19.40 -6.39
N ALA A 160 3.33 18.47 -7.31
CA ALA A 160 4.17 18.07 -8.45
C ALA A 160 3.92 18.91 -9.70
#